data_AF-A0A6M0SWD7-F1
#
_entry.id   AF-A0A6M0SWD7-F1
#
_cell.length_a   1.000
_cell.length_b   1.000
_cell.length_c   1.000
_cell.angle_alpha   90.00
_cell.angle_beta   90.00
_cell.angle_gamma   90.00
#
_symmetry.space_group_name_H-M   'P 1'
#
loop_
_entity.id
_entity.type
_entity.pdbx_description
1 polymer ?
#
loop_
_entity_poly.entity_id
_entity_poly.type
_entity_poly.pdbx_seq_one_letter_code
_entity_poly.pdbx_strand_id
1 'polypeptide(L)'
;MEISSLKDLDKFKILVEANNLKKSNFSVLGRKLGVDRRTVKKYYKSNVQKERKQKKSKIDDYYDIITSSLSAENKQIFYYKSHLYKYLVREHGLECSRSKFNLVNKLNLIGKKNSNFHLKMEMK
;
A
#
# COMPACT_ATOMS: atom_id res chain seq x y z
N MET A 1 -23.95 -17.16 21.98
CA MET A 1 -23.05 -16.45 21.05
C MET A 1 -21.81 -17.29 20.85
N GLU A 2 -21.50 -17.62 19.60
CA GLU A 2 -20.25 -18.29 19.25
C GLU A 2 -19.22 -17.22 18.86
N ILE A 3 -18.02 -17.31 19.44
CA ILE A 3 -16.90 -16.45 19.05
C ILE A 3 -16.21 -17.16 17.89
N SER A 4 -16.51 -16.74 16.67
CA SER A 4 -15.91 -17.30 15.44
C SER A 4 -14.74 -16.46 14.93
N SER A 5 -14.65 -15.18 15.33
CA SER A 5 -13.61 -14.26 14.86
C SER A 5 -12.90 -13.53 16.00
N LEU A 6 -11.64 -13.10 15.74
CA LEU A 6 -10.87 -12.23 16.63
C LEU A 6 -11.55 -10.87 16.86
N LYS A 7 -12.38 -10.41 15.92
CA LYS A 7 -13.15 -9.15 16.05
C LYS A 7 -14.25 -9.26 17.12
N ASP A 8 -14.74 -10.47 17.39
CA ASP A 8 -15.79 -10.69 18.37
C ASP A 8 -15.25 -10.66 19.81
N LEU A 9 -13.93 -10.67 20.00
CA LEU A 9 -13.28 -10.55 21.31
C LEU A 9 -13.58 -9.20 21.98
N ASP A 10 -13.79 -8.13 21.20
CA ASP A 10 -14.17 -6.81 21.73
C ASP A 10 -15.57 -6.86 22.36
N LYS A 11 -16.54 -7.46 21.65
CA LYS A 11 -17.90 -7.67 22.16
C LYS A 11 -17.90 -8.62 23.36
N PHE A 12 -17.07 -9.66 23.30
CA PHE A 12 -16.92 -10.61 24.41
C PHE A 12 -16.36 -9.95 25.67
N LYS A 13 -15.42 -9.00 25.53
CA LYS A 13 -14.90 -8.23 26.66
C LYS A 13 -16.01 -7.42 27.35
N ILE A 14 -16.82 -6.70 26.57
CA ILE A 14 -17.96 -5.91 27.09
C ILE A 14 -18.92 -6.81 27.89
N LEU A 15 -19.22 -8.00 27.37
CA LEU A 15 -20.08 -8.96 28.05
C LEU A 15 -19.48 -9.49 29.36
N VAL A 16 -18.18 -9.77 29.39
CA VAL A 16 -17.50 -10.23 30.62
C VAL A 16 -17.51 -9.15 31.70
N GLU A 17 -17.30 -7.89 31.32
CA GLU A 17 -17.35 -6.74 32.22
C GLU A 17 -18.79 -6.49 32.73
N ALA A 18 -19.78 -6.50 31.84
CA ALA A 18 -21.19 -6.28 32.20
C ALA A 18 -21.76 -7.35 33.15
N ASN A 19 -21.27 -8.59 33.07
CA ASN A 19 -21.73 -9.70 33.90
C ASN A 19 -20.83 -9.97 35.13
N ASN A 20 -19.85 -9.10 35.44
CA ASN A 20 -18.88 -9.27 36.53
C ASN A 20 -18.19 -10.65 36.54
N LEU A 21 -17.98 -11.25 35.37
CA LEU A 21 -17.43 -12.59 35.25
C LEU A 21 -15.91 -12.59 35.49
N LYS A 22 -15.40 -13.67 36.08
CA LYS A 22 -13.96 -13.87 36.26
C LYS A 22 -13.22 -13.82 34.91
N LYS A 23 -11.98 -13.32 34.99
CA LYS A 23 -11.02 -13.17 33.90
C LYS A 23 -11.04 -14.33 32.89
N SER A 24 -11.18 -14.00 31.61
CA SER A 24 -11.28 -14.98 30.53
C SER A 24 -9.99 -15.81 30.33
N ASN A 25 -10.14 -17.11 30.07
CA ASN A 25 -9.02 -18.00 29.76
C ASN A 25 -8.62 -17.92 28.28
N PHE A 26 -7.59 -17.12 27.98
CA PHE A 26 -7.12 -16.92 26.61
C PHE A 26 -6.58 -18.19 25.92
N SER A 27 -6.16 -19.21 26.66
CA SER A 27 -5.69 -20.47 26.05
C SER A 27 -6.85 -21.24 25.42
N VAL A 28 -8.00 -21.28 26.10
CA VAL A 28 -9.22 -21.95 25.60
C VAL A 28 -9.76 -21.22 24.38
N LEU A 29 -9.80 -19.89 24.45
CA LEU A 29 -10.21 -19.04 23.32
C LEU A 29 -9.29 -19.24 22.10
N GLY A 30 -7.97 -19.32 22.32
CA GLY A 30 -7.01 -19.59 21.25
C GLY A 30 -7.22 -20.95 20.58
N ARG A 31 -7.47 -22.01 21.37
CA ARG A 31 -7.80 -23.35 20.83
C ARG A 31 -9.10 -23.34 20.01
N LYS A 32 -10.14 -22.65 20.48
CA LYS A 32 -11.41 -22.50 19.75
C LYS A 32 -11.26 -21.74 18.43
N LEU A 33 -10.45 -20.69 18.44
CA LEU A 33 -10.23 -19.83 17.26
C LEU A 33 -9.11 -20.33 16.34
N GLY A 34 -8.35 -21.36 16.73
CA GLY A 34 -7.16 -21.82 16.01
C GLY A 34 -6.02 -20.79 15.99
N VAL A 35 -5.96 -19.89 16.98
CA VAL A 35 -5.01 -18.76 17.02
C VAL A 35 -4.18 -18.79 18.31
N ASP A 36 -2.91 -18.40 18.22
CA ASP A 36 -2.04 -18.32 19.40
C ASP A 36 -2.63 -17.43 20.51
N ARG A 37 -2.47 -17.89 21.77
CA ARG A 37 -2.97 -17.19 22.96
C ARG A 37 -2.50 -15.74 23.03
N ARG A 38 -1.27 -15.41 22.59
CA ARG A 38 -0.73 -14.05 22.63
C ARG A 38 -1.50 -13.12 21.70
N THR A 39 -1.89 -13.64 20.54
CA THR A 39 -2.74 -12.92 19.59
C THR A 39 -4.12 -12.70 20.21
N VAL A 40 -4.76 -13.72 20.77
CA VAL A 40 -6.06 -13.53 21.46
C VAL A 40 -5.96 -12.49 22.58
N LYS A 41 -4.92 -12.56 23.42
CA LYS A 41 -4.68 -11.58 24.50
C LYS A 41 -4.43 -10.16 23.97
N LYS A 42 -3.73 -10.02 22.84
CA LYS A 42 -3.52 -8.73 22.16
C LYS A 42 -4.85 -8.15 21.71
N TYR A 43 -5.66 -8.92 20.97
CA TYR A 43 -6.97 -8.47 20.49
C TYR A 43 -7.94 -8.17 21.63
N TYR A 44 -7.92 -8.95 22.71
CA TYR A 44 -8.74 -8.68 23.89
C TYR A 44 -8.35 -7.39 24.64
N LYS A 45 -7.05 -7.02 24.65
CA LYS A 45 -6.57 -5.82 25.37
C LYS A 45 -6.63 -4.55 24.54
N SER A 46 -6.22 -4.64 23.29
CA SER A 46 -6.12 -3.51 22.38
C SER A 46 -7.16 -3.68 21.28
N ASN A 47 -8.23 -2.91 21.41
CA ASN A 47 -9.14 -2.64 20.32
C ASN A 47 -8.35 -1.90 19.22
N VAL A 48 -8.64 -2.24 17.96
CA VAL A 48 -8.09 -1.66 16.73
C VAL A 48 -6.76 -2.26 16.26
N GLN A 49 -6.87 -3.19 15.29
CA GLN A 49 -5.82 -3.39 14.29
C GLN A 49 -5.56 -2.04 13.63
N LYS A 50 -4.40 -1.41 13.91
CA LYS A 50 -3.98 -0.25 13.11
C LYS A 50 -3.67 -0.76 11.72
N GLU A 51 -4.46 -0.37 10.75
CA GLU A 51 -4.10 -0.56 9.34
C GLU A 51 -2.77 0.14 9.08
N ARG A 52 -1.86 -0.57 8.42
CA ARG A 52 -0.59 0.02 8.03
C ARG A 52 -0.88 1.06 6.95
N LYS A 53 -0.75 2.35 7.30
CA LYS A 53 -0.83 3.45 6.32
C LYS A 53 0.21 3.20 5.23
N GLN A 54 -0.22 3.23 3.98
CA GLN A 54 0.69 3.18 2.84
C GLN A 54 1.48 4.48 2.80
N LYS A 55 2.81 4.38 2.83
CA LYS A 55 3.70 5.54 2.79
C LYS A 55 3.74 6.08 1.37
N LYS A 56 3.39 7.36 1.21
CA LYS A 56 3.57 8.07 -0.07
C LYS A 56 5.05 8.06 -0.46
N SER A 57 5.32 7.76 -1.72
CA SER A 57 6.66 7.81 -2.31
C SER A 57 6.98 9.23 -2.75
N LYS A 58 8.27 9.62 -2.79
CA LYS A 58 8.71 10.91 -3.32
C LYS A 58 8.30 11.15 -4.79
N ILE A 59 7.98 10.08 -5.52
CA ILE A 59 7.58 10.14 -6.94
C ILE A 59 6.07 10.39 -7.05
N ASP A 60 5.33 10.12 -5.98
CA ASP A 60 3.87 10.24 -6.01
C ASP A 60 3.43 11.67 -6.30
N ASP A 61 4.18 12.65 -5.81
CA ASP A 61 3.93 14.09 -6.02
C ASP A 61 4.20 14.55 -7.47
N TYR A 62 4.91 13.74 -8.26
CA TYR A 62 5.26 14.05 -9.64
C TYR A 62 4.38 13.32 -10.67
N TYR A 63 3.42 12.49 -10.25
CA TYR A 63 2.62 11.71 -11.20
C TYR A 63 1.82 12.58 -12.16
N ASP A 64 1.28 13.70 -11.69
CA ASP A 64 0.46 14.58 -12.53
C ASP A 64 1.32 15.21 -13.63
N ILE A 65 2.51 15.68 -13.26
CA ILE A 65 3.51 16.23 -14.19
C ILE A 65 3.93 15.16 -15.20
N ILE A 66 4.22 13.94 -14.74
CA ILE A 66 4.65 12.84 -15.62
C ILE A 66 3.54 12.46 -16.59
N THR A 67 2.29 12.42 -16.12
CA THR A 67 1.13 12.06 -16.95
C THR A 67 0.86 13.14 -18.00
N SER A 68 0.94 14.42 -17.62
CA SER A 68 0.83 15.55 -18.55
C SER A 68 1.97 15.56 -19.57
N SER A 69 3.20 15.26 -19.15
CA SER A 69 4.39 15.18 -20.01
C SER A 69 4.35 14.01 -20.99
N LEU A 70 3.67 12.93 -20.63
CA LEU A 70 3.49 11.73 -21.46
C LEU A 70 2.15 11.71 -22.21
N SER A 71 1.33 12.77 -22.11
CA SER A 71 0.07 12.86 -22.84
C SER A 71 0.31 12.99 -24.34
N ALA A 72 -0.58 12.42 -25.15
CA ALA A 72 -0.50 12.47 -26.62
C ALA A 72 -0.60 13.91 -27.18
N GLU A 73 -1.19 14.83 -26.41
CA GLU A 73 -1.31 16.25 -26.76
C GLU A 73 0.02 17.00 -26.61
N ASN A 74 0.96 16.45 -25.84
CA ASN A 74 2.23 17.10 -25.58
C ASN A 74 3.19 16.90 -26.76
N LYS A 75 3.80 17.99 -27.23
CA LYS A 75 4.79 17.94 -28.33
C LYS A 75 6.09 17.24 -27.90
N GLN A 76 6.36 17.18 -26.60
CA GLN A 76 7.58 16.61 -26.06
C GLN A 76 7.50 15.08 -25.99
N ILE A 77 8.39 14.40 -26.73
CA ILE A 77 8.42 12.94 -26.81
C ILE A 77 9.62 12.40 -26.02
N PHE A 78 9.37 11.47 -25.09
CA PHE A 78 10.40 10.78 -24.33
C PHE A 78 10.52 9.32 -24.78
N TYR A 79 11.59 8.98 -25.49
CA TYR A 79 11.83 7.62 -25.96
C TYR A 79 12.26 6.65 -24.86
N TYR A 80 12.92 7.16 -23.82
CA TYR A 80 13.43 6.33 -22.73
C TYR A 80 13.08 6.94 -21.38
N LYS A 81 12.86 6.07 -20.39
CA LYS A 81 12.70 6.47 -18.98
C LYS A 81 13.86 7.32 -18.46
N SER A 82 15.06 7.16 -19.03
CA SER A 82 16.26 7.92 -18.64
C SER A 82 16.14 9.40 -19.02
N HIS A 83 15.59 9.68 -20.21
CA HIS A 83 15.38 11.04 -20.69
C HIS A 83 14.29 11.72 -19.88
N LEU A 84 13.19 11.03 -19.59
CA LEU A 84 12.13 11.53 -18.70
C LEU A 84 12.68 11.87 -17.32
N TYR A 85 13.50 11.01 -16.73
CA TYR A 85 14.11 11.29 -15.42
C TYR A 85 15.03 12.50 -15.44
N LYS A 86 15.93 12.60 -16.42
CA LYS A 86 16.82 13.77 -16.56
C LYS A 86 16.02 15.06 -16.70
N TYR A 87 14.93 15.02 -17.46
CA TYR A 87 14.01 16.15 -17.61
C TYR A 87 13.35 16.53 -16.28
N LEU A 88 12.79 15.57 -15.54
CA LEU A 88 12.16 15.83 -14.24
C LEU A 88 13.15 16.36 -13.20
N VAL A 89 14.39 15.89 -13.23
CA VAL A 89 15.45 16.41 -12.34
C VAL A 89 15.78 17.85 -12.71
N ARG A 90 15.90 18.15 -14.01
CA ARG A 90 16.34 19.47 -14.50
C ARG A 90 15.26 20.55 -14.37
N GLU A 91 14.04 20.27 -14.83
CA GLU A 91 12.97 21.26 -14.89
C GLU A 91 12.12 21.30 -13.62
N HIS A 92 11.96 20.15 -12.95
CA HIS A 92 11.03 19.99 -11.83
C HIS A 92 11.71 19.64 -10.51
N GLY A 93 13.05 19.55 -10.47
CA GLY A 93 13.80 19.35 -9.24
C GLY A 93 13.59 17.98 -8.57
N LEU A 94 13.30 16.93 -9.34
CA LEU A 94 13.05 15.59 -8.80
C LEU A 94 14.18 15.07 -7.90
N GLU A 95 13.92 14.96 -6.59
CA GLU A 95 14.91 14.54 -5.59
C GLU A 95 15.16 13.02 -5.50
N CYS A 96 14.46 12.20 -6.29
CA CYS A 96 14.57 10.75 -6.17
C CYS A 96 15.78 10.20 -6.95
N SER A 97 16.38 9.11 -6.46
CA SER A 97 17.45 8.45 -7.19
C SER A 97 16.93 7.75 -8.45
N ARG A 98 17.79 7.63 -9.46
CA ARG A 98 17.48 6.95 -10.72
C ARG A 98 16.96 5.52 -10.53
N SER A 99 17.57 4.76 -9.63
CA SER A 99 17.16 3.37 -9.33
C SER A 99 15.75 3.32 -8.74
N LYS A 100 15.41 4.27 -7.86
CA LYS A 100 14.07 4.36 -7.26
C LYS A 100 13.02 4.77 -8.29
N PHE A 101 13.39 5.63 -9.23
CA PHE A 101 12.55 6.00 -10.37
C PHE A 101 12.24 4.79 -11.28
N ASN A 102 13.22 3.93 -11.54
CA ASN A 102 13.03 2.76 -12.40
C ASN A 102 12.10 1.70 -11.78
N LEU A 103 12.07 1.59 -10.45
CA LEU A 103 11.22 0.64 -9.72
C LEU A 103 9.72 1.00 -9.80
N VAL A 104 9.38 2.19 -10.30
CA VAL A 104 7.98 2.63 -10.36
C VAL A 104 7.24 1.91 -11.47
N ASN A 105 6.47 0.89 -11.09
CA ASN A 105 5.63 0.11 -11.99
C ASN A 105 4.48 0.92 -12.60
N LYS A 106 3.99 1.96 -11.92
CA LYS A 106 2.91 2.84 -12.45
C LYS A 106 3.31 3.55 -13.74
N LEU A 107 4.60 3.87 -13.92
CA LEU A 107 5.10 4.46 -15.17
C LEU A 107 4.99 3.50 -16.36
N ASN A 108 5.05 2.18 -16.13
CA ASN A 108 4.84 1.17 -17.17
C ASN A 108 3.37 1.07 -17.60
N LEU A 109 2.42 1.41 -16.73
CA LEU A 109 0.99 1.39 -17.03
C LEU A 109 0.58 2.58 -17.91
N ILE A 110 1.24 3.74 -17.73
CA ILE A 110 1.06 4.92 -18.60
C ILE A 110 1.57 4.60 -20.02
N GLY A 111 2.72 3.94 -20.14
CA GLY A 111 3.26 3.49 -21.43
C GLY A 111 2.42 2.41 -22.14
N LYS A 112 1.62 1.62 -21.43
CA LYS A 112 0.71 0.63 -22.05
C LYS A 112 -0.57 1.25 -22.61
N LYS A 113 -1.00 2.42 -22.10
CA LYS A 113 -2.20 3.13 -22.55
C LYS A 113 -1.94 4.05 -23.75
N ASN A 114 -0.70 4.45 -23.96
CA ASN A 114 -0.27 5.17 -25.17
C ASN A 114 0.28 4.17 -26.19
N SER A 115 -0.43 3.96 -27.30
CA SER A 115 0.02 3.18 -28.46
C SER A 115 1.41 3.58 -28.99
N ASN A 116 1.87 4.81 -28.70
CA ASN A 116 3.19 5.32 -29.08
C ASN A 116 4.36 4.87 -28.18
N PHE A 117 4.12 4.31 -26.97
CA PHE A 117 5.21 3.91 -26.07
C PHE A 117 5.64 2.45 -26.28
N HIS A 118 4.82 1.62 -26.93
CA HIS A 118 5.11 0.21 -27.19
C HIS A 118 5.96 -0.06 -28.45
N LEU A 119 6.07 0.89 -29.38
CA LEU A 119 6.74 0.64 -30.67
C LEU A 119 8.26 0.95 -30.71
N LYS A 120 8.90 1.38 -29.62
CA LYS A 120 10.34 1.76 -29.64
C LYS A 120 11.23 1.06 -28.60
N MET A 121 10.73 -0.01 -27.98
CA MET A 121 11.49 -0.85 -27.04
C MET A 121 11.90 -2.22 -27.62
N GLU A 122 11.65 -2.47 -28.91
CA GLU A 122 12.20 -3.61 -29.65
C GLU A 122 13.12 -3.11 -30.75
N MET A 123 14.41 -2.97 -30.45
CA MET A 123 15.49 -3.19 -31.42
C MET A 123 16.73 -3.62 -30.64
N LYS A 124 16.92 -4.94 -30.55
CA LYS A 124 18.23 -5.55 -30.36
C LYS A 124 18.37 -6.66 -31.40
#